data_AF-A0AAW2L077-F1
#
_entry.id   AF-A0AAW2L077-F1
#
_cell.length_a   1.000
_cell.length_b   1.000
_cell.length_c   1.000
_cell.angle_alpha   90.00
_cell.angle_beta   90.00
_cell.angle_gamma   90.00
#
_symmetry.space_group_name_H-M   'P 1'
#
loop_
_entity.id
_entity.type
_entity.pdbx_description
1 polymer ?
#
loop_
_entity_poly.entity_id
_entity_poly.type
_entity_poly.pdbx_seq_one_letter_code
_entity_poly.pdbx_strand_id
1 'polypeptide(L)' 'MKGVFSAPGDYVYFKSQVPLHKIPIGSKQWRYYDFGPKVVPPLICLPGTAGTADVYYKA' A
#
# COMPACT_ATOMS: atom_id res chain seq x y z
N MET A 1 16.13 -2.15 17.79
CA MET A 1 15.74 -2.71 16.47
C MET A 1 16.49 -1.95 15.40
N LYS A 2 17.40 -2.60 14.66
CA LYS A 2 18.05 -1.98 13.50
C LYS A 2 17.03 -1.95 12.36
N GLY A 3 16.51 -0.76 12.05
CA GLY A 3 15.69 -0.57 10.85
C GLY A 3 16.54 -0.89 9.62
N VAL A 4 16.20 -1.95 8.90
CA VAL A 4 16.74 -2.18 7.56
C VAL A 4 16.15 -1.07 6.68
N PHE A 5 16.89 0.03 6.54
CA PHE A 5 16.51 1.10 5.61
C PHE A 5 16.52 0.53 4.19
N SER A 6 15.43 0.78 3.49
CA SER A 6 15.24 0.44 2.08
C SER A 6 16.26 1.11 1.21
N ALA A 7 16.67 0.42 0.14
CA ALA A 7 17.13 1.14 -1.03
C ALA A 7 15.99 2.04 -1.52
N PRO A 8 16.24 3.33 -1.82
CA PRO A 8 15.23 4.22 -2.38
C PRO A 8 14.53 3.66 -3.63
N GLY A 9 15.20 2.76 -4.37
CA GLY A 9 14.69 2.14 -5.59
C GLY A 9 13.47 1.24 -5.40
N ASP A 10 13.35 0.51 -4.29
CA ASP A 10 12.24 -0.44 -4.08
C ASP A 10 10.89 0.27 -4.02
N TYR A 11 10.85 1.41 -3.33
CA TYR A 11 9.64 2.21 -3.20
C TYR A 11 9.26 2.86 -4.53
N VAL A 12 10.23 3.39 -5.27
CA VAL A 12 9.99 3.97 -6.60
C VAL A 12 9.47 2.91 -7.57
N TYR A 13 10.08 1.72 -7.56
CA TYR A 13 9.63 0.59 -8.37
C TYR A 13 8.21 0.18 -8.03
N PHE A 14 7.89 0.01 -6.74
CA PHE A 14 6.53 -0.28 -6.27
C PHE A 14 5.51 0.75 -6.79
N LYS A 15 5.80 2.04 -6.64
CA LYS A 15 4.91 3.13 -7.12
C LYS A 15 4.72 3.12 -8.63
N SER A 16 5.64 2.55 -9.40
CA SER A 16 5.52 2.41 -10.86
C SER A 16 4.62 1.23 -11.28
N GLN A 17 4.55 0.18 -10.46
CA GLN A 17 3.85 -1.06 -10.80
C GLN A 17 2.45 -1.15 -10.18
N VAL A 18 2.29 -0.62 -8.96
CA VAL A 18 1.06 -0.78 -8.20
C VAL A 18 0.23 0.51 -8.24
N PRO A 19 -0.94 0.50 -8.90
CA PRO A 19 -1.77 1.69 -9.04
C PRO A 19 -2.37 2.11 -7.70
N LEU A 20 -2.35 3.43 -7.46
CA LEU A 20 -3.04 4.03 -6.32
C LEU A 20 -4.48 4.33 -6.71
N HIS A 21 -5.42 3.57 -6.15
CA HIS A 21 -6.84 3.75 -6.35
C HIS A 21 -7.42 4.82 -5.42
N LYS A 22 -8.50 5.46 -5.86
CA LYS A 22 -9.29 6.42 -5.08
C LYS A 22 -10.75 6.00 -5.09
N ILE A 23 -11.39 5.96 -3.93
CA ILE A 23 -12.81 5.62 -3.80
C ILE A 23 -13.51 6.56 -2.80
N PRO A 24 -14.65 7.17 -3.17
CA PRO A 24 -15.49 7.89 -2.21
C PRO A 24 -16.24 6.89 -1.30
N ILE A 25 -16.17 7.09 0.01
CA ILE A 25 -16.99 6.37 1.00
C ILE A 25 -17.56 7.39 1.98
N GLY A 26 -18.87 7.61 1.90
CA GLY A 26 -19.55 8.69 2.65
C GLY A 26 -18.97 10.06 2.28
N SER A 27 -18.57 10.83 3.29
CA SER A 27 -17.91 12.14 3.11
C SER A 27 -16.39 12.08 2.94
N LYS A 28 -15.80 10.88 2.89
CA LYS A 28 -14.34 10.70 2.85
C LYS A 28 -13.88 10.14 1.50
N GLN A 29 -12.72 10.62 1.04
CA GLN A 29 -12.00 10.07 -0.11
C GLN A 29 -10.91 9.12 0.38
N TRP A 30 -11.04 7.84 0.05
CA TRP A 30 -10.10 6.81 0.44
C TRP A 30 -9.07 6.56 -0.66
N ARG A 31 -7.85 6.27 -0.25
CA ARG A 31 -6.74 5.89 -1.12
C ARG A 31 -6.24 4.51 -0.71
N TYR A 32 -6.11 3.60 -1.67
CA TYR A 32 -5.64 2.25 -1.41
C TYR A 32 -4.84 1.70 -2.59
N TYR A 33 -3.95 0.77 -2.31
CA TYR A 33 -3.29 -0.03 -3.33
C TYR A 33 -4.02 -1.36 -3.46
N ASP A 34 -4.09 -1.88 -4.67
CA ASP A 34 -4.68 -3.19 -4.93
C ASP A 34 -3.84 -3.91 -6.00
N PHE A 35 -3.34 -5.10 -5.63
CA PHE A 35 -2.41 -5.86 -6.46
C PHE A 35 -2.58 -7.37 -6.23
N GLY A 36 -2.22 -8.17 -7.23
CA GLY A 36 -2.31 -9.62 -7.17
C GLY A 36 -3.62 -10.21 -7.74
N PRO A 37 -3.78 -11.54 -7.68
CA PRO A 37 -4.90 -12.25 -8.29
C PRO A 37 -6.25 -11.89 -7.66
N LYS A 38 -7.29 -11.70 -8.49
CA LYS A 38 -8.65 -11.31 -8.03
C LYS A 38 -9.58 -12.48 -7.70
N VAL A 39 -9.11 -13.71 -7.91
CA VAL A 39 -9.88 -14.95 -7.75
C VAL A 39 -9.58 -15.69 -6.45
N VAL A 40 -8.76 -15.10 -5.58
CA VAL A 40 -8.40 -15.66 -4.26
C VAL A 40 -8.88 -14.70 -3.16
N PRO A 41 -9.07 -15.19 -1.91
CA PRO A 41 -9.41 -14.32 -0.80
C PRO A 41 -8.40 -13.18 -0.64
N PRO A 42 -8.84 -11.91 -0.47
CA PRO A 42 -7.94 -10.78 -0.39
C PRO A 42 -7.25 -10.72 0.98
N LEU A 43 -5.97 -10.32 0.97
CA LEU A 43 -5.28 -9.87 2.17
C LEU A 43 -5.46 -8.36 2.30
N ILE A 44 -5.95 -7.90 3.46
CA ILE A 44 -6.15 -6.47 3.74
C ILE A 44 -5.11 -6.01 4.75
N CYS A 45 -4.28 -5.04 4.35
CA CYS A 45 -3.25 -4.45 5.18
C CYS A 45 -3.67 -3.05 5.65
N LEU A 46 -3.78 -2.84 6.96
CA LEU A 46 -4.19 -1.57 7.57
C LEU A 46 -3.05 -0.95 8.37
N PRO A 47 -2.57 0.25 8.01
CA PRO A 47 -1.44 0.86 8.70
C PRO A 47 -1.81 1.27 10.13
N GLY A 48 -0.78 1.43 10.98
CA GLY A 48 -0.94 1.95 12.33
C GLY A 48 -1.34 3.43 12.37
N THR A 49 -1.56 3.97 13.58
CA THR A 49 -2.20 5.28 13.86
C THR A 49 -1.55 6.52 13.22
N ALA A 50 -0.32 6.41 12.68
CA ALA A 50 0.35 7.49 11.96
C ALA A 50 0.97 7.06 10.63
N GLY A 51 0.62 5.86 10.14
CA GLY A 51 1.15 5.30 8.89
C GLY A 51 0.23 5.51 7.70
N THR A 52 0.79 5.39 6.50
CA THR A 52 0.04 5.28 5.25
C THR A 52 0.12 3.85 4.72
N ALA A 53 -0.70 3.51 3.71
CA ALA A 53 -0.61 2.21 3.03
C ALA A 53 0.78 1.96 2.41
N ASP A 54 1.58 3.02 2.20
CA ASP A 54 2.94 2.91 1.66
C ASP A 54 3.87 2.10 2.56
N VAL A 55 3.56 1.90 3.86
CA VAL A 55 4.39 1.06 4.73
C VAL A 55 4.41 -0.41 4.28
N TYR A 56 3.43 -0.85 3.48
CA TYR A 56 3.29 -2.23 3.01
C TYR A 56 3.90 -2.50 1.62
N TYR A 57 4.63 -1.55 1.03
CA TYR A 57 5.30 -1.78 -0.27
C TYR A 57 6.34 -2.93 -0.28
N LYS A 58 6.69 -3.48 0.90
CA LYS A 58 7.63 -4.59 1.10
C LYS A 58 6.99 -5.80 1.79
N ALA A 59 5.67 -5.94 1.69
CA ALA A 59 4.95 -7.05 2.31
C ALA A 59 5.39 -8.41 1.75
#